data_AF-A0A074W2Y8-F1
#
_entry.id   AF-A0A074W2Y8-F1
#
_cell.length_a   1.000
_cell.length_b   1.000
_cell.length_c   1.000
_cell.angle_alpha   90.00
_cell.angle_beta   90.00
_cell.angle_gamma   90.00
#
_symmetry.space_group_name_H-M   'P 1'
#
loop_
_entity.id
_entity.type
_entity.pdbx_description
1 polymer ?
#
loop_
_entity_poly.entity_id
_entity_poly.type
_entity_poly.pdbx_seq_one_letter_code
_entity_poly.pdbx_strand_id
1 'polypeptide(L)'
;MTTHGTFQSLRAQILDNFSITMPEHLKTKVVLAHHNNTWWCIVYGNDSKPIWKTGKGCETPELALRKMLVSSSDMVFDKFQKDGFGLDP
;
A
#
# COMPACT_ATOMS: atom_id res chain seq x y z
N MET A 1 10.13 -19.91 -11.02
CA MET A 1 10.42 -19.10 -9.81
C MET A 1 9.12 -18.48 -9.34
N THR A 2 8.83 -18.59 -8.05
CA THR A 2 7.48 -18.60 -7.47
C THR A 2 6.90 -17.20 -7.25
N THR A 3 5.84 -16.87 -7.97
CA THR A 3 5.00 -15.65 -7.84
C THR A 3 4.56 -15.36 -6.38
N HIS A 4 4.50 -16.39 -5.54
CA HIS A 4 4.08 -16.30 -4.14
C HIS A 4 5.04 -15.47 -3.26
N GLY A 5 6.36 -15.55 -3.49
CA GLY A 5 7.35 -14.80 -2.71
C GLY A 5 7.31 -13.29 -2.98
N THR A 6 7.02 -12.91 -4.23
CA THR A 6 6.91 -11.51 -4.65
C THR A 6 5.70 -10.81 -4.02
N PHE A 7 4.55 -11.49 -3.90
CA PHE A 7 3.34 -10.91 -3.32
C PHE A 7 3.44 -10.63 -1.82
N GLN A 8 4.05 -11.56 -1.07
CA GLN A 8 4.26 -11.37 0.37
C GLN A 8 5.23 -10.21 0.63
N SER A 9 6.30 -10.11 -0.16
CA SER A 9 7.25 -9.00 -0.12
C SER A 9 6.58 -7.65 -0.40
N LEU A 10 5.75 -7.56 -1.46
CA LEU A 10 5.00 -6.33 -1.77
C LEU A 10 4.06 -5.93 -0.63
N ARG A 11 3.32 -6.89 -0.06
CA ARG A 11 2.40 -6.61 1.05
C ARG A 11 3.13 -6.12 2.30
N ALA A 12 4.29 -6.70 2.62
CA ALA A 12 5.10 -6.28 3.76
C ALA A 12 5.57 -4.82 3.58
N GLN A 13 6.15 -4.47 2.44
CA GLN A 13 6.59 -3.10 2.16
C GLN A 13 5.45 -2.08 2.21
N ILE A 14 4.27 -2.43 1.70
CA ILE A 14 3.08 -1.57 1.81
C ILE A 14 2.73 -1.35 3.29
N LEU A 15 2.71 -2.41 4.12
CA LEU A 15 2.43 -2.29 5.54
C LEU A 15 3.48 -1.44 6.26
N ASP A 16 4.77 -1.61 5.93
CA ASP A 16 5.86 -0.81 6.48
C ASP A 16 5.66 0.68 6.16
N ASN A 17 5.32 1.02 4.90
CA ASN A 17 5.03 2.39 4.50
C ASN A 17 3.83 2.99 5.26
N PHE A 18 2.78 2.20 5.47
CA PHE A 18 1.64 2.64 6.28
C PHE A 18 2.00 2.77 7.76
N SER A 19 2.92 1.97 8.30
CA SER A 19 3.37 2.11 9.69
C SER A 19 4.12 3.43 9.94
N ILE A 20 4.81 3.96 8.91
CA ILE A 20 5.52 5.24 8.96
C ILE A 20 4.55 6.41 8.85
N THR A 21 3.51 6.28 8.03
CA THR A 21 2.63 7.40 7.63
C THR A 21 1.35 7.52 8.45
N MET A 22 0.97 6.46 9.18
CA MET A 22 -0.24 6.42 9.98
C MET A 22 0.06 6.54 11.49
N PRO A 23 -0.92 6.94 12.31
CA PRO A 23 -0.78 6.90 13.76
C PRO A 23 -0.49 5.48 14.28
N GLU A 24 0.38 5.34 15.28
CA GLU A 24 0.83 4.03 15.82
C GLU A 24 -0.30 3.13 16.31
N HIS A 25 -1.41 3.70 16.76
CA HIS A 25 -2.57 2.95 17.23
C HIS A 25 -3.41 2.34 16.10
N LEU A 26 -3.21 2.79 14.85
CA LEU A 26 -3.94 2.32 13.68
C LEU A 26 -3.22 1.12 13.05
N LYS A 27 -3.67 -0.10 13.38
CA LYS A 27 -3.14 -1.31 12.74
C LYS A 27 -3.75 -1.49 11.35
N THR A 28 -2.92 -1.42 10.32
CA THR A 28 -3.38 -1.55 8.92
C THR A 28 -3.37 -3.00 8.46
N LYS A 29 -4.25 -3.32 7.51
CA LYS A 29 -4.28 -4.61 6.80
C LYS A 29 -4.42 -4.38 5.30
N VAL A 30 -3.67 -5.14 4.51
CA VAL A 30 -3.73 -5.10 3.03
C VAL A 30 -4.59 -6.25 2.52
N VAL A 31 -5.64 -5.94 1.79
CA VAL A 31 -6.58 -6.89 1.18
C VAL A 31 -6.51 -6.80 -0.33
N LEU A 32 -6.41 -7.95 -1.00
CA LEU A 32 -6.62 -8.08 -2.43
C LEU A 32 -8.05 -8.56 -2.66
N ALA A 33 -8.84 -7.78 -3.39
CA ALA A 33 -10.20 -8.14 -3.79
C ALA A 33 -10.22 -8.43 -5.29
N HIS A 34 -11.02 -9.43 -5.69
CA HIS A 34 -11.22 -9.81 -7.08
C HIS A 34 -12.72 -9.89 -7.40
N HIS A 35 -13.13 -9.27 -8.51
CA HIS A 35 -14.51 -9.17 -8.96
C HIS A 35 -14.53 -8.80 -10.45
N ASN A 36 -15.38 -9.44 -11.26
CA ASN A 36 -15.48 -9.21 -12.72
C ASN A 36 -14.12 -9.15 -13.43
N ASN A 37 -13.27 -10.18 -13.25
CA ASN A 37 -11.93 -10.29 -13.85
C ASN A 37 -11.00 -9.11 -13.57
N THR A 38 -11.24 -8.41 -12.47
CA THR A 38 -10.52 -7.20 -12.10
C THR A 38 -10.06 -7.29 -10.65
N TRP A 39 -8.89 -6.75 -10.37
CA TRP A 39 -8.21 -6.80 -9.08
C TRP A 39 -8.12 -5.42 -8.43
N TRP A 40 -8.36 -5.37 -7.13
CA TRP A 40 -8.18 -4.17 -6.31
C TRP A 40 -7.31 -4.46 -5.11
N CYS A 41 -6.49 -3.49 -4.74
CA CYS A 41 -5.79 -3.48 -3.47
C CYS A 41 -6.47 -2.47 -2.55
N ILE A 42 -6.81 -2.89 -1.34
CA ILE A 42 -7.52 -2.10 -0.34
C ILE A 42 -6.74 -2.17 0.97
N VAL A 43 -6.47 -1.02 1.58
CA VAL A 43 -5.94 -0.92 2.94
C VAL A 43 -7.07 -0.56 3.87
N TYR A 44 -7.20 -1.33 4.94
CA TYR A 44 -8.15 -1.07 6.02
C TYR A 44 -7.42 -0.78 7.32
N GLY A 45 -8.04 0.02 8.17
CA GLY A 45 -7.70 0.10 9.59
C GLY A 45 -8.23 -1.10 10.38
N ASN A 46 -7.83 -1.18 11.64
CA ASN A 46 -8.35 -2.14 12.62
C ASN A 46 -9.84 -1.90 12.95
N ASP A 47 -10.33 -0.69 12.73
CA ASP A 47 -11.75 -0.33 12.77
C ASP A 47 -12.55 -0.82 11.55
N SER A 48 -11.90 -1.54 10.63
CA SER A 48 -12.46 -2.03 9.37
C SER A 48 -12.95 -0.94 8.42
N LYS A 49 -12.53 0.32 8.62
CA LYS A 49 -12.76 1.39 7.65
C LYS A 49 -11.67 1.36 6.58
N PRO A 50 -12.03 1.55 5.30
CA PRO A 50 -11.05 1.65 4.23
C PRO A 50 -10.27 2.95 4.37
N ILE A 51 -8.94 2.84 4.41
CA ILE A 51 -8.00 3.96 4.43
C ILE A 51 -7.65 4.34 2.99
N TRP A 52 -7.43 3.34 2.14
CA TRP A 52 -7.05 3.54 0.75
C TRP A 52 -7.55 2.39 -0.13
N LYS A 53 -7.84 2.66 -1.40
CA LYS A 53 -8.09 1.62 -2.41
C LYS A 53 -7.56 2.04 -3.78
N THR A 54 -7.21 1.09 -4.64
CA THR A 54 -6.88 1.40 -6.03
C THR A 54 -8.08 2.09 -6.71
N GLY A 55 -7.86 3.29 -7.24
CA GLY A 55 -8.94 4.12 -7.81
C GLY A 55 -9.64 3.50 -9.02
N LYS A 56 -8.93 2.68 -9.79
CA LYS A 56 -9.46 1.82 -10.84
C LYS A 56 -9.02 0.38 -10.60
N GLY A 57 -9.85 -0.55 -11.04
CA GLY A 57 -9.49 -1.96 -11.01
C GLY A 57 -8.34 -2.29 -11.97
N CYS A 58 -7.59 -3.34 -11.65
CA CYS A 58 -6.38 -3.75 -12.34
C CYS A 58 -6.52 -5.14 -12.96
N GLU A 59 -5.77 -5.40 -14.03
CA GLU A 59 -5.80 -6.69 -14.74
C GLU A 59 -5.19 -7.82 -13.92
N THR A 60 -4.23 -7.51 -13.03
CA THR A 60 -3.54 -8.51 -12.21
C THR A 60 -3.46 -8.09 -10.74
N PRO A 61 -3.37 -9.06 -9.81
CA PRO A 61 -3.17 -8.77 -8.39
C PRO A 61 -1.83 -8.06 -8.13
N GLU A 62 -0.81 -8.36 -8.95
CA GLU A 62 0.51 -7.75 -8.84
C GLU A 62 0.48 -6.28 -9.19
N LEU A 63 -0.22 -5.93 -10.29
CA LEU A 63 -0.38 -4.55 -10.68
C LEU A 63 -1.14 -3.75 -9.61
N ALA A 64 -2.17 -4.35 -9.00
CA ALA A 64 -2.90 -3.72 -7.91
C ALA A 64 -2.00 -3.44 -6.69
N LEU A 65 -1.15 -4.39 -6.30
CA LEU A 65 -0.19 -4.21 -5.21
C LEU A 65 0.92 -3.20 -5.57
N ARG A 66 1.48 -3.24 -6.78
CA ARG A 66 2.50 -2.30 -7.22
C ARG A 66 1.99 -0.85 -7.22
N LYS A 67 0.76 -0.61 -7.67
CA LYS A 67 0.13 0.72 -7.61
C LYS A 67 -0.04 1.21 -6.17
N MET A 68 -0.43 0.32 -5.27
CA MET A 68 -0.49 0.63 -3.83
C MET A 68 0.89 0.97 -3.28
N LEU A 69 1.91 0.16 -3.61
CA LEU A 69 3.28 0.39 -3.15
C LEU A 69 3.75 1.79 -3.54
N VAL A 70 3.62 2.17 -4.82
CA VAL A 70 3.96 3.51 -5.30
C VAL A 70 3.24 4.58 -4.48
N SER A 71 1.90 4.49 -4.36
CA SER A 71 1.13 5.49 -3.61
C SER A 71 1.54 5.58 -2.14
N SER A 72 1.84 4.45 -1.49
CA SER A 72 2.28 4.43 -0.10
C SER A 72 3.71 4.96 0.08
N SER A 73 4.59 4.74 -0.91
CA SER A 73 5.95 5.30 -0.91
C SER A 73 5.93 6.81 -1.10
N ASP A 74 5.05 7.33 -1.96
CA ASP A 74 4.86 8.78 -2.11
C ASP A 74 4.42 9.41 -0.78
N MET A 75 3.53 8.76 -0.03
CA MET A 75 3.12 9.22 1.31
C MET A 75 4.29 9.24 2.31
N VAL A 76 5.18 8.25 2.28
CA VAL A 76 6.39 8.22 3.13
C VAL A 76 7.31 9.37 2.76
N PHE A 77 7.54 9.57 1.46
CA PHE A 77 8.39 10.64 0.96
C PHE A 77 7.84 12.02 1.37
N ASP A 78 6.55 12.27 1.19
CA ASP A 78 5.87 13.50 1.61
C ASP A 78 6.01 13.74 3.13
N LYS A 79 5.91 12.67 3.93
CA LYS A 79 6.10 12.76 5.38
C LYS A 79 7.55 13.13 5.72
N PHE A 80 8.52 12.45 5.12
CA PHE A 80 9.94 12.75 5.34
C PHE A 80 10.31 14.16 4.90
N GLN A 81 9.80 14.64 3.78
CA GLN A 81 9.97 16.04 3.36
C GLN A 81 9.45 17.03 4.42
N LYS A 82 8.28 16.77 5.00
CA LYS A 82 7.72 17.59 6.09
C LYS A 82 8.55 17.52 7.37
N ASP A 83 9.15 16.37 7.64
CA ASP A 83 10.01 16.12 8.80
C ASP A 83 11.45 16.66 8.58
N GLY A 84 11.72 17.35 7.46
CA GLY A 84 12.98 18.04 7.17
C GLY A 84 14.00 17.23 6.35
N PHE A 85 13.61 16.05 5.85
CA PHE A 85 14.42 15.28 4.91
C PHE A 85 14.28 15.87 3.51
N GLY A 86 15.22 16.73 3.13
CA GLY A 86 15.41 17.17 1.75
C GLY A 86 16.35 16.22 1.03
N LEU A 87 16.04 15.87 -0.22
CA LEU A 87 17.09 15.41 -1.12
C LEU A 87 17.97 16.63 -1.38
N ASP A 88 19.24 16.57 -0.98
CA ASP A 88 20.21 17.60 -1.37
C ASP A 88 20.15 17.74 -2.91
N PRO A 89 20.08 18.98 -3.44
CA PRO A 89 19.93 19.23 -4.87
C PRO A 89 21.12 18.76 -5.70
#